data_AF-S4PCH1-F1
#
_entry.id   AF-S4PCH1-F1
#
_cell.length_a   1.000
_cell.length_b   1.000
_cell.length_c   1.000
_cell.angle_alpha   90.00
_cell.angle_beta   90.00
_cell.angle_gamma   90.00
#
_symmetry.space_group_name_H-M   'P 1'
#
loop_
_entity.id
_entity.type
_entity.pdbx_description
1 polymer ?
#
loop_
_entity_poly.entity_id
_entity_poly.type
_entity_poly.pdbx_seq_one_letter_code
_entity_poly.pdbx_strand_id
1 'polypeptide(L)'
;MNPTFLGVEDEMVKKDALFFNCEKFVGGVQGPYVAVVKRDVFKNSPLYSDDVEVLAETIEEYRCTEAVRGALVMQLRDAIGVQNIAEKQDHITRQVLSHIKNIPELILLGSESRTMRRLPIFSLMVKHPRGTFLHHNFVCAVLNDVFGIQARGGLNSNMSYGADILGIDEKLLKEYEKLLDVEAQKEIARVRKLSVVRSPEIPIHNEHLRPGFCRVSLPFFMSENELAFVLEALKMVATEGWKILPQYVVNSETGQW
;
A
#
# COMPACT_ATOMS: atom_id res chain seq x y z
N MET A 1 8.86 -22.68 3.25
CA MET A 1 7.81 -21.64 3.38
C MET A 1 7.91 -20.91 4.72
N ASN A 2 8.18 -21.61 5.82
CA ASN A 2 8.41 -20.96 7.11
C ASN A 2 9.74 -20.18 7.08
N PRO A 3 9.76 -18.92 7.53
CA PRO A 3 11.01 -18.17 7.70
C PRO A 3 11.81 -18.74 8.89
N THR A 4 13.13 -18.77 8.76
CA THR A 4 14.04 -18.99 9.89
C THR A 4 14.36 -17.63 10.52
N PHE A 5 14.12 -17.49 11.83
CA PHE A 5 14.42 -16.28 12.58
C PHE A 5 15.46 -16.60 13.66
N LEU A 6 16.57 -15.87 13.66
CA LEU A 6 17.60 -16.02 14.70
C LEU A 6 16.99 -15.71 16.07
N GLY A 7 17.10 -16.65 17.02
CA GLY A 7 16.61 -16.50 18.39
C GLY A 7 15.13 -16.85 18.62
N VAL A 8 14.43 -17.31 17.59
CA VAL A 8 13.07 -17.86 17.70
C VAL A 8 13.18 -19.36 17.46
N GLU A 9 12.59 -20.20 18.31
CA GLU A 9 12.57 -21.64 18.10
C GLU A 9 11.97 -21.99 16.73
N ASP A 10 12.61 -22.95 16.04
CA ASP A 10 12.16 -23.51 14.76
C ASP A 10 10.82 -24.24 14.97
N GLU A 11 9.72 -23.49 15.08
CA GLU A 11 8.31 -23.93 15.03
C GLU A 11 7.31 -22.80 15.38
N MET A 12 7.73 -21.67 15.95
CA MET A 12 6.81 -20.62 16.42
C MET A 12 6.07 -19.86 15.29
N VAL A 13 6.54 -19.92 14.04
CA VAL A 13 5.88 -19.27 12.90
C VAL A 13 5.72 -20.26 11.74
N LYS A 14 4.58 -20.95 11.73
CA LYS A 14 4.19 -21.87 10.64
C LYS A 14 3.27 -21.15 9.66
N LYS A 15 3.72 -20.98 8.42
CA LYS A 15 2.88 -20.47 7.31
C LYS A 15 2.25 -21.67 6.59
N ASP A 16 0.93 -21.78 6.58
CA ASP A 16 0.23 -22.86 5.87
C ASP A 16 -0.07 -22.53 4.42
N ALA A 17 -0.16 -21.24 4.11
CA ALA A 17 -0.30 -20.71 2.77
C ALA A 17 0.49 -19.40 2.61
N LEU A 18 0.86 -19.11 1.37
CA LEU A 18 1.47 -17.87 0.95
C LEU A 18 0.76 -17.41 -0.32
N PHE A 19 0.31 -16.16 -0.32
CA PHE A 19 -0.33 -15.55 -1.47
C PHE A 19 0.49 -14.35 -1.91
N PHE A 20 0.68 -14.20 -3.20
CA PHE A 20 1.26 -12.98 -3.76
C PHE A 20 0.61 -12.63 -5.08
N ASN A 21 0.61 -11.34 -5.39
CA ASN A 21 0.12 -10.82 -6.66
C ASN A 21 1.33 -10.45 -7.53
N CYS A 22 1.42 -11.05 -8.72
CA CYS A 22 2.48 -10.74 -9.69
C CYS A 22 2.49 -9.26 -10.12
N GLU A 23 1.36 -8.56 -10.08
CA GLU A 23 1.26 -7.11 -10.38
C GLU A 23 2.05 -6.21 -9.43
N LYS A 24 2.54 -6.75 -8.31
CA LYS A 24 3.41 -6.01 -7.39
C LYS A 24 4.89 -6.11 -7.74
N PHE A 25 5.24 -6.91 -8.75
CA PHE A 25 6.60 -7.09 -9.23
C PHE A 25 6.83 -6.34 -10.55
N VAL A 26 8.10 -6.08 -10.85
CA VAL A 26 8.52 -5.44 -12.09
C VAL A 26 8.10 -6.31 -13.28
N GLY A 27 7.42 -5.71 -14.27
CA GLY A 27 6.93 -6.41 -15.46
C GLY A 27 5.67 -7.26 -15.24
N GLY A 28 5.09 -7.27 -14.03
CA GLY A 28 3.97 -8.16 -13.68
C GLY A 28 2.58 -7.57 -13.84
N VAL A 29 2.43 -6.42 -14.52
CA VAL A 29 1.12 -5.81 -14.79
C VAL A 29 0.20 -6.82 -15.50
N GLN A 30 -1.05 -6.95 -15.05
CA GLN A 30 -1.99 -7.99 -15.52
C GLN A 30 -1.42 -9.41 -15.34
N GLY A 31 -0.63 -9.62 -14.30
CA GLY A 31 -0.13 -10.91 -13.89
C GLY A 31 -1.11 -11.61 -12.92
N PRO A 32 -0.93 -12.92 -12.71
CA PRO A 32 -1.86 -13.70 -11.91
C PRO A 32 -1.64 -13.46 -10.42
N TYR A 33 -2.65 -13.86 -9.65
CA TYR A 33 -2.50 -14.11 -8.22
C TYR A 33 -2.01 -15.53 -8.03
N VAL A 34 -0.92 -15.69 -7.28
CA VAL A 34 -0.33 -17.00 -7.01
C VAL A 34 -0.58 -17.35 -5.55
N ALA A 35 -1.16 -18.53 -5.35
CA ALA A 35 -1.32 -19.15 -4.04
C ALA A 35 -0.40 -20.37 -3.96
N VAL A 36 0.47 -20.38 -2.95
CA VAL A 36 1.30 -21.52 -2.60
C VAL A 36 0.81 -22.04 -1.27
N VAL A 37 0.26 -23.26 -1.25
CA VAL A 37 -0.38 -23.84 -0.08
C VAL A 37 0.31 -25.15 0.27
N LYS A 38 0.49 -25.42 1.56
CA LYS A 38 1.03 -26.70 1.99
C LYS A 38 0.05 -27.82 1.63
N ARG A 39 0.63 -28.92 1.12
CA ARG A 39 -0.07 -30.18 0.84
C ARG A 39 -1.02 -30.61 1.96
N ASP A 40 -0.57 -30.50 3.21
CA ASP A 40 -1.33 -30.92 4.39
C ASP A 40 -2.68 -30.23 4.54
N VAL A 41 -2.83 -29.00 4.00
CA VAL A 41 -4.10 -28.24 4.04
C VAL A 41 -5.17 -28.91 3.17
N PHE A 42 -4.77 -29.62 2.11
CA PHE A 42 -5.69 -30.24 1.15
C PHE A 42 -5.83 -31.76 1.32
N LYS A 43 -5.21 -32.38 2.33
CA LYS A 43 -5.24 -33.84 2.54
C LYS A 43 -6.64 -34.46 2.54
N ASN A 44 -7.66 -33.70 2.94
CA ASN A 44 -9.06 -34.12 2.99
C ASN A 44 -9.93 -33.46 1.91
N SER A 45 -9.32 -32.82 0.90
CA SER A 45 -10.02 -32.14 -0.18
C SER A 45 -10.16 -33.05 -1.41
N PRO A 46 -11.33 -33.08 -2.08
CA PRO A 46 -11.50 -33.82 -3.33
C PRO A 46 -10.70 -33.22 -4.50
N LEU A 47 -10.12 -32.02 -4.34
CA LEU A 47 -9.26 -31.37 -5.33
C LEU A 47 -7.81 -31.83 -5.28
N TYR A 48 -7.44 -32.63 -4.28
CA TYR A 48 -6.08 -33.10 -4.09
C TYR A 48 -5.87 -34.47 -4.72
N SER A 49 -4.86 -34.56 -5.60
CA SER A 49 -4.31 -35.83 -6.09
C SER A 49 -2.80 -35.83 -5.83
N ASP A 50 -2.25 -36.96 -5.38
CA ASP A 50 -0.80 -37.18 -5.34
C ASP A 50 -0.21 -37.38 -6.77
N ASP A 51 -1.07 -37.63 -7.77
CA ASP A 51 -0.70 -37.81 -9.16
C ASP A 51 -0.71 -36.45 -9.91
N VAL A 52 0.47 -36.03 -10.37
CA VAL A 52 0.71 -34.77 -11.07
C VAL A 52 0.02 -34.74 -12.44
N GLU A 53 -0.09 -35.87 -13.12
CA GLU A 53 -0.72 -35.97 -14.44
C GLU A 53 -2.24 -35.80 -14.30
N VAL A 54 -2.85 -36.47 -13.31
CA VAL A 54 -4.28 -36.29 -12.98
C VAL A 54 -4.59 -34.86 -12.54
N LEU A 55 -3.69 -34.24 -11.77
CA LEU A 55 -3.85 -32.84 -11.37
C LEU A 55 -3.74 -31.91 -12.59
N ALA A 56 -2.80 -32.16 -13.50
CA ALA A 56 -2.60 -31.37 -14.71
C ALA A 56 -3.75 -31.52 -15.71
N GLU A 57 -4.29 -32.72 -15.89
CA GLU A 57 -5.50 -33.01 -16.67
C GLU A 57 -6.74 -32.32 -16.07
N THR A 58 -6.85 -32.30 -14.74
CA THR A 58 -7.92 -31.53 -14.05
C THR A 58 -7.73 -30.00 -14.20
N ILE A 59 -6.49 -29.55 -14.46
CA ILE A 59 -6.07 -28.15 -14.64
C ILE A 59 -5.87 -27.83 -16.14
N GLU A 60 -6.46 -28.59 -17.07
CA GLU A 60 -6.24 -28.46 -18.52
C GLU A 60 -6.68 -27.13 -19.17
N GLU A 61 -7.15 -26.14 -18.42
CA GLU A 61 -7.59 -24.84 -18.96
C GLU A 61 -6.58 -23.68 -18.80
N TYR A 62 -5.41 -23.86 -18.17
CA TYR A 62 -4.55 -22.71 -17.80
C TYR A 62 -3.29 -22.51 -18.65
N ARG A 63 -3.37 -22.68 -19.98
CA ARG A 63 -2.42 -22.02 -20.91
C ARG A 63 -2.71 -20.52 -21.01
N CYS A 64 -2.82 -19.87 -19.85
CA CYS A 64 -3.17 -18.48 -19.73
C CYS A 64 -1.92 -17.61 -19.91
N THR A 65 -2.03 -16.55 -20.71
CA THR A 65 -0.99 -15.53 -20.88
C THR A 65 -0.52 -14.95 -19.54
N GLU A 66 -1.39 -14.95 -18.53
CA GLU A 66 -1.07 -14.58 -17.16
C GLU A 66 -0.05 -15.54 -16.52
N ALA A 67 -0.19 -16.86 -16.69
CA ALA A 67 0.76 -17.83 -16.14
C ALA A 67 2.16 -17.65 -16.76
N VAL A 68 2.23 -17.39 -18.07
CA VAL A 68 3.48 -17.06 -18.78
C VAL A 68 4.09 -15.77 -18.22
N ARG A 69 3.29 -14.71 -18.01
CA ARG A 69 3.76 -13.47 -17.36
C ARG A 69 4.28 -13.74 -15.96
N GLY A 70 3.56 -14.52 -15.16
CA GLY A 70 3.98 -14.92 -13.81
C GLY A 70 5.35 -15.59 -13.83
N ALA A 71 5.58 -16.53 -14.76
CA ALA A 71 6.87 -17.18 -14.92
C ALA A 71 7.99 -16.18 -15.29
N LEU A 72 7.75 -15.28 -16.25
CA LEU A 72 8.72 -14.27 -16.67
C LEU A 72 9.06 -13.29 -15.53
N VAL A 73 8.07 -12.90 -14.73
CA VAL A 73 8.27 -12.03 -13.55
C VAL A 73 9.16 -12.71 -12.52
N MET A 74 8.94 -14.01 -12.25
CA MET A 74 9.79 -14.76 -11.32
C MET A 74 11.21 -14.92 -11.87
N GLN A 75 11.36 -15.22 -13.16
CA GLN A 75 12.68 -15.27 -13.81
C GLN A 75 13.41 -13.93 -13.73
N LEU A 76 12.73 -12.80 -13.97
CA LEU A 76 13.32 -11.48 -13.85
C LEU A 76 13.76 -11.18 -12.41
N ARG A 77 12.92 -11.49 -11.42
CA ARG A 77 13.28 -11.37 -9.99
C ARG A 77 14.55 -12.17 -9.69
N ASP A 78 14.62 -13.41 -10.15
CA ASP A 78 15.75 -14.29 -9.89
C ASP A 78 17.03 -13.82 -10.58
N ALA A 79 16.91 -13.31 -11.81
CA ALA A 79 18.01 -12.70 -12.55
C ALA A 79 18.55 -11.43 -11.87
N ILE A 80 17.69 -10.60 -11.28
CA ILE A 80 18.11 -9.43 -10.50
C ILE A 80 18.74 -9.86 -9.16
N GLY A 81 18.21 -10.92 -8.56
CA GLY A 81 18.64 -11.44 -7.27
C GLY A 81 17.90 -10.81 -6.09
N VAL A 82 17.32 -11.66 -5.23
CA VAL A 82 16.53 -11.24 -4.05
C VAL A 82 17.34 -10.38 -3.09
N GLN A 83 18.60 -10.74 -2.89
CA GLN A 83 19.50 -10.03 -1.99
C GLN A 83 19.80 -8.62 -2.51
N ASN A 84 20.05 -8.48 -3.81
CA ASN A 84 20.26 -7.17 -4.45
C ASN A 84 19.02 -6.28 -4.33
N ILE A 85 17.81 -6.85 -4.51
CA ILE A 85 16.55 -6.12 -4.31
C ILE A 85 16.44 -5.63 -2.87
N ALA A 86 16.69 -6.52 -1.89
CA ALA A 86 16.62 -6.18 -0.48
C ALA A 86 17.64 -5.09 -0.08
N GLU A 87 18.88 -5.19 -0.56
CA GLU A 87 19.94 -4.21 -0.28
C GLU A 87 19.61 -2.83 -0.85
N LYS A 88 19.07 -2.76 -2.07
CA LYS A 88 18.61 -1.49 -2.66
C LYS A 88 17.43 -0.91 -1.91
N GLN A 89 16.46 -1.73 -1.50
CA GLN A 89 15.33 -1.29 -0.67
C GLN A 89 15.78 -0.75 0.69
N ASP A 90 16.75 -1.43 1.33
CA ASP A 90 17.33 -1.00 2.60
C ASP A 90 18.17 0.28 2.43
N HIS A 91 18.82 0.47 1.28
CA HIS A 91 19.54 1.70 0.95
C HIS A 91 18.59 2.90 0.86
N ILE A 92 17.57 2.81 0.00
CA ILE A 92 16.52 3.84 -0.16
C ILE A 92 15.88 4.15 1.19
N THR A 93 15.53 3.11 1.96
CA THR A 93 14.89 3.29 3.27
C THR A 93 15.76 4.09 4.22
N ARG A 94 17.06 3.79 4.29
CA ARG A 94 17.99 4.52 5.17
C ARG A 94 18.12 5.99 4.76
N GLN A 95 18.21 6.29 3.48
CA GLN A 95 18.31 7.67 2.98
C GLN A 95 17.03 8.46 3.30
N VAL A 96 15.85 7.88 3.02
CA VAL A 96 14.56 8.53 3.30
C VAL A 96 14.41 8.80 4.79
N LEU A 97 14.66 7.81 5.66
CA LEU A 97 14.57 7.99 7.11
C LEU A 97 15.56 9.04 7.63
N SER A 98 16.77 9.10 7.06
CA SER A 98 17.74 10.13 7.43
C SER A 98 17.32 11.52 6.99
N HIS A 99 16.68 11.65 5.82
CA HIS A 99 16.21 12.91 5.29
C HIS A 99 14.99 13.44 6.06
N ILE A 100 13.98 12.59 6.25
CA ILE A 100 12.73 12.92 6.96
C ILE A 100 13.00 13.42 8.38
N LYS A 101 13.97 12.81 9.08
CA LYS A 101 14.32 13.21 10.45
C LYS A 101 14.72 14.69 10.57
N ASN A 102 15.18 15.31 9.50
CA ASN A 102 15.58 16.71 9.47
C ASN A 102 14.43 17.68 9.11
N ILE A 103 13.20 17.17 8.95
CA ILE A 103 12.02 17.95 8.53
C ILE A 103 10.95 17.82 9.62
N PRO A 104 10.89 18.74 10.60
CA PRO A 104 9.99 18.63 11.74
C PRO A 104 8.49 18.73 11.39
N GLU A 105 8.18 19.33 10.24
CA GLU A 105 6.84 19.42 9.67
C GLU A 105 6.32 18.08 9.15
N LEU A 106 7.22 17.14 8.81
CA LEU A 106 6.85 15.83 8.30
C LEU A 106 6.76 14.83 9.45
N ILE A 107 5.62 14.17 9.60
CA ILE A 107 5.45 13.04 10.53
C ILE A 107 5.44 11.76 9.71
N LEU A 108 6.38 10.86 10.00
CA LEU A 108 6.36 9.50 9.49
C LEU A 108 5.50 8.63 10.41
N LEU A 109 4.53 7.94 9.84
CA LEU A 109 3.70 6.97 10.54
C LEU A 109 4.33 5.58 10.49
N GLY A 110 4.35 4.90 11.63
CA GLY A 110 4.95 3.57 11.80
C GLY A 110 6.37 3.61 12.37
N SER A 111 7.11 2.51 12.27
CA SER A 111 8.43 2.41 12.87
C SER A 111 9.47 3.25 12.13
N GLU A 112 10.16 4.11 12.87
CA GLU A 112 11.33 4.87 12.42
C GLU A 112 12.66 4.12 12.66
N SER A 113 12.59 2.87 13.12
CA SER A 113 13.78 2.10 13.45
C SER A 113 14.64 1.85 12.21
N ARG A 114 15.93 2.22 12.30
CA ARG A 114 16.93 1.97 11.25
C ARG A 114 17.42 0.53 11.21
N THR A 115 17.18 -0.25 12.27
CA THR A 115 17.64 -1.64 12.38
C THR A 115 16.59 -2.64 11.88
N MET A 116 15.35 -2.19 11.71
CA MET A 116 14.25 -3.03 11.22
C MET A 116 14.19 -2.97 9.70
N ARG A 117 14.16 -4.15 9.06
CA ARG A 117 13.93 -4.24 7.62
C ARG A 117 12.48 -3.88 7.31
N ARG A 118 12.29 -3.06 6.28
CA ARG A 118 10.97 -2.63 5.80
C ARG A 118 11.01 -2.33 4.32
N LEU A 119 9.83 -2.34 3.70
CA LEU A 119 9.69 -1.86 2.33
C LEU A 119 9.80 -0.31 2.32
N PRO A 120 10.33 0.27 1.23
CA PRO A 120 10.41 1.72 1.02
C PRO A 120 9.03 2.32 0.66
N ILE A 121 8.06 2.11 1.56
CA ILE A 121 6.69 2.61 1.48
C ILE A 121 6.44 3.43 2.73
N PHE A 122 6.22 4.73 2.58
CA PHE A 122 6.16 5.69 3.67
C PHE A 122 4.78 6.32 3.74
N SER A 123 4.20 6.30 4.94
CA SER A 123 2.93 6.97 5.26
C SER A 123 3.24 8.24 6.02
N LEU A 124 2.88 9.39 5.46
CA LEU A 124 3.34 10.70 5.88
C LEU A 124 2.16 11.62 6.21
N MET A 125 2.29 12.39 7.29
CA MET A 125 1.44 13.55 7.56
C MET A 125 2.29 14.82 7.50
N VAL A 126 1.68 15.92 7.09
CA VAL A 126 2.35 17.23 7.02
C VAL A 126 1.69 18.18 8.01
N LYS A 127 2.47 18.73 8.93
CA LYS A 127 2.01 19.75 9.88
C LYS A 127 1.91 21.09 9.19
N HIS A 128 0.81 21.79 9.42
CA HIS A 128 0.69 23.21 9.14
C HIS A 128 1.40 24.00 10.25
N PRO A 129 2.06 25.14 9.95
CA PRO A 129 2.64 26.04 10.97
C PRO A 129 1.68 26.56 12.06
N ARG A 130 0.37 26.30 11.93
CA ARG A 130 -0.68 26.72 12.88
C ARG A 130 -1.02 25.64 13.90
N GLY A 131 -0.28 24.52 13.91
CA GLY A 131 -0.50 23.40 14.81
C GLY A 131 -1.57 22.40 14.33
N THR A 132 -2.05 22.52 13.09
CA THR A 132 -2.96 21.56 12.44
C THR A 132 -2.21 20.72 11.41
N PHE A 133 -2.91 19.89 10.65
CA PHE A 133 -2.35 19.10 9.55
C PHE A 133 -2.88 19.56 8.20
N LEU A 134 -2.05 19.48 7.16
CA LEU A 134 -2.52 19.56 5.78
C LEU A 134 -3.31 18.30 5.43
N HIS A 135 -4.39 18.46 4.68
CA HIS A 135 -5.20 17.33 4.23
C HIS A 135 -4.37 16.42 3.32
N HIS A 136 -4.43 15.10 3.53
CA HIS A 136 -3.57 14.15 2.80
C HIS A 136 -3.78 14.19 1.28
N ASN A 137 -5.02 14.38 0.81
CA ASN A 137 -5.29 14.55 -0.63
C ASN A 137 -4.71 15.85 -1.19
N PHE A 138 -4.67 16.93 -0.40
CA PHE A 138 -4.00 18.17 -0.81
C PHE A 138 -2.49 17.94 -0.98
N VAL A 139 -1.86 17.28 -0.01
CA VAL A 139 -0.44 16.90 -0.10
C VAL A 139 -0.17 16.05 -1.34
N CYS A 140 -1.05 15.09 -1.65
CA CYS A 140 -0.93 14.27 -2.86
C CYS A 140 -1.12 15.09 -4.15
N ALA A 141 -2.07 16.02 -4.18
CA ALA A 141 -2.32 16.90 -5.32
C ALA A 141 -1.09 17.79 -5.61
N VAL A 142 -0.52 18.43 -4.58
CA VAL A 142 0.70 19.24 -4.74
C VAL A 142 1.88 18.42 -5.24
N LEU A 143 2.11 17.22 -4.68
CA LEU A 143 3.17 16.32 -5.16
C LEU A 143 2.99 15.96 -6.63
N ASN A 144 1.75 15.74 -7.06
CA ASN A 144 1.43 15.43 -8.45
C ASN A 144 1.59 16.65 -9.38
N ASP A 145 0.96 17.76 -9.07
CA ASP A 145 0.81 18.89 -10.00
C ASP A 145 2.10 19.70 -10.14
N VAL A 146 2.85 19.86 -9.05
CA VAL A 146 4.07 20.67 -9.03
C VAL A 146 5.31 19.83 -9.37
N PHE A 147 5.33 18.57 -8.95
CA PHE A 147 6.54 17.73 -9.05
C PHE A 147 6.37 16.49 -9.94
N GLY A 148 5.16 16.17 -10.40
CA GLY A 148 4.90 14.94 -11.16
C GLY A 148 5.05 13.66 -10.34
N ILE A 149 4.98 13.75 -9.00
CA ILE A 149 5.16 12.61 -8.10
C ILE A 149 3.79 12.06 -7.71
N GLN A 150 3.51 10.84 -8.16
CA GLN A 150 2.25 10.17 -7.82
C GLN A 150 2.28 9.60 -6.38
N ALA A 151 1.54 10.25 -5.49
CA ALA A 151 1.27 9.75 -4.14
C ALA A 151 -0.17 9.25 -4.02
N ARG A 152 -0.48 8.53 -2.93
CA ARG A 152 -1.85 8.08 -2.62
C ARG A 152 -2.27 8.53 -1.23
N GLY A 153 -3.38 9.25 -1.15
CA GLY A 153 -4.00 9.67 0.11
C GLY A 153 -5.03 8.66 0.62
N GLY A 154 -5.38 8.78 1.89
CA GLY A 154 -6.55 8.15 2.50
C GLY A 154 -6.26 7.02 3.47
N LEU A 155 -7.24 6.79 4.35
CA LEU A 155 -7.31 5.60 5.19
C LEU A 155 -8.03 4.50 4.41
N ASN A 156 -7.30 3.47 3.99
CA ASN A 156 -7.90 2.32 3.34
C ASN A 156 -8.92 1.65 4.27
N SER A 157 -9.90 0.96 3.67
CA SER A 157 -11.17 0.40 4.18
C SER A 157 -11.23 -0.28 5.58
N ASN A 158 -10.11 -0.48 6.26
CA ASN A 158 -10.08 -0.88 7.67
C ASN A 158 -9.75 0.35 8.53
N MET A 159 -10.78 1.13 8.83
CA MET A 159 -10.68 2.39 9.57
C MET A 159 -10.06 2.19 10.97
N SER A 160 -10.16 1.00 11.57
CA SER A 160 -9.62 0.70 12.91
C SER A 160 -8.10 0.80 13.01
N TYR A 161 -7.35 0.03 12.21
CA TYR A 161 -5.88 0.07 12.26
C TYR A 161 -5.34 1.45 11.84
N GLY A 162 -6.00 2.07 10.86
CA GLY A 162 -5.65 3.41 10.44
C GLY A 162 -5.89 4.46 11.54
N ALA A 163 -6.98 4.33 12.30
CA ALA A 163 -7.29 5.21 13.42
C ALA A 163 -6.24 5.07 14.53
N ASP A 164 -5.83 3.84 14.86
CA ASP A 164 -4.78 3.59 15.85
C ASP A 164 -3.46 4.27 15.46
N ILE A 165 -3.04 4.16 14.19
CA ILE A 165 -1.83 4.82 13.69
C ILE A 165 -1.93 6.34 13.78
N LEU A 166 -3.12 6.89 13.52
CA LEU A 166 -3.37 8.33 13.56
C LEU A 166 -3.60 8.86 14.98
N GLY A 167 -3.62 7.98 15.99
CA GLY A 167 -3.94 8.34 17.38
C GLY A 167 -5.40 8.78 17.56
N ILE A 168 -6.30 8.31 16.70
CA ILE A 168 -7.74 8.58 16.78
C ILE A 168 -8.35 7.57 17.74
N ASP A 169 -8.94 8.06 18.83
CA ASP A 169 -9.64 7.21 19.79
C ASP A 169 -10.98 6.68 19.24
N GLU A 170 -11.54 5.66 19.90
CA GLU A 170 -12.78 5.01 19.46
C GLU A 170 -13.98 5.97 19.40
N LYS A 171 -14.01 7.00 20.25
CA LYS A 171 -15.10 7.97 20.28
C LYS A 171 -15.04 8.88 19.05
N LEU A 172 -13.86 9.45 18.78
CA LEU A 172 -13.62 10.29 17.61
C LEU A 172 -13.76 9.48 16.32
N LEU A 173 -13.34 8.22 16.31
CA LEU A 173 -13.55 7.30 15.20
C LEU A 173 -15.05 7.13 14.88
N LYS A 174 -15.89 6.90 15.90
CA LYS A 174 -17.35 6.81 15.72
C LYS A 174 -17.96 8.12 15.19
N GLU A 175 -17.42 9.27 15.59
CA GLU A 175 -17.85 10.57 15.05
C GLU A 175 -17.49 10.69 13.55
N TYR A 176 -16.28 10.28 13.14
CA TYR A 176 -15.91 10.20 11.73
C TYR A 176 -16.79 9.21 10.95
N GLU A 177 -17.05 8.02 11.50
CA GLU A 177 -17.90 7.02 10.84
C GLU A 177 -19.32 7.53 10.58
N LYS A 178 -19.86 8.30 11.54
CA LYS A 178 -21.16 8.97 11.41
C LYS A 178 -21.15 10.09 10.37
N LEU A 179 -20.10 10.93 10.36
CA LEU A 179 -19.99 12.05 9.41
C LEU A 179 -19.77 11.60 7.97
N LEU A 180 -19.08 10.48 7.78
CA LEU A 180 -18.75 9.90 6.49
C LEU A 180 -19.84 8.92 5.99
N ASP A 181 -20.86 8.61 6.78
CA ASP A 181 -21.89 7.61 6.48
C ASP A 181 -21.28 6.24 6.06
N VAL A 182 -20.33 5.75 6.86
CA VAL A 182 -19.53 4.54 6.55
C VAL A 182 -20.40 3.28 6.51
N GLU A 183 -21.50 3.24 7.24
CA GLU A 183 -22.42 2.08 7.25
C GLU A 183 -23.19 1.93 5.94
N ALA A 184 -23.70 3.04 5.37
CA ALA A 184 -24.27 3.02 4.03
C ALA A 184 -23.22 2.56 3.00
N GLN A 185 -21.99 3.05 3.11
CA GLN A 185 -20.88 2.65 2.22
C GLN A 185 -20.55 1.16 2.28
N LYS A 186 -20.51 0.57 3.48
CA LYS A 186 -20.23 -0.86 3.70
C LYS A 186 -21.33 -1.75 3.11
N GLU A 187 -22.60 -1.39 3.33
CA GLU A 187 -23.74 -2.14 2.78
C GLU A 187 -23.79 -2.05 1.25
N ILE A 188 -23.51 -0.88 0.69
CA ILE A 188 -23.41 -0.70 -0.77
C ILE A 188 -22.23 -1.49 -1.35
N ALA A 189 -21.05 -1.47 -0.72
CA ALA A 189 -19.90 -2.25 -1.18
C ALA A 189 -20.16 -3.77 -1.13
N ARG A 190 -20.96 -4.23 -0.16
CA ARG A 190 -21.45 -5.61 -0.09
C ARG A 190 -22.36 -5.93 -1.27
N VAL A 191 -23.28 -5.04 -1.63
CA VAL A 191 -24.16 -5.16 -2.81
C VAL A 191 -23.37 -5.09 -4.13
N ARG A 192 -22.31 -4.27 -4.21
CA ARG A 192 -21.38 -4.20 -5.37
C ARG A 192 -20.67 -5.53 -5.65
N LYS A 193 -20.29 -6.28 -4.61
CA LYS A 193 -19.65 -7.61 -4.77
C LYS A 193 -20.62 -8.69 -5.27
N LEU A 194 -21.92 -8.45 -5.17
CA LEU A 194 -22.98 -9.41 -5.52
C LEU A 194 -23.64 -9.13 -6.88
N SER A 195 -23.39 -7.97 -7.51
CA SER A 195 -24.12 -7.55 -8.73
C SER A 195 -23.20 -7.01 -9.84
N VAL A 196 -23.42 -7.46 -11.08
CA VAL A 196 -22.66 -7.11 -12.30
C VAL A 196 -23.13 -5.77 -12.91
N VAL A 197 -24.19 -5.17 -12.37
CA VAL A 197 -24.78 -3.93 -12.88
C VAL A 197 -23.97 -2.72 -12.38
N ARG A 198 -23.62 -1.79 -13.28
CA ARG A 198 -23.07 -0.47 -12.92
C ARG A 198 -24.03 0.20 -11.94
N SER A 199 -23.70 0.14 -10.64
CA SER A 199 -24.44 0.85 -9.61
C SER A 199 -24.35 2.36 -9.86
N PRO A 200 -25.40 3.13 -9.51
CA PRO A 200 -25.33 4.59 -9.56
C PRO A 200 -24.15 5.11 -8.74
N GLU A 201 -23.53 6.20 -9.21
CA GLU A 201 -22.52 6.95 -8.45
C GLU A 201 -23.20 7.53 -7.21
N ILE A 202 -23.01 6.88 -6.07
CA ILE A 202 -23.53 7.40 -4.80
C ILE A 202 -22.48 8.37 -4.28
N PRO A 203 -22.82 9.66 -4.13
CA PRO A 203 -21.88 10.67 -3.68
C PRO A 203 -21.40 10.33 -2.28
N ILE A 204 -20.08 10.36 -2.09
CA ILE A 204 -19.49 10.15 -0.77
C ILE A 204 -19.59 11.47 -0.02
N HIS A 205 -20.52 11.53 0.93
CA HIS A 205 -20.70 12.74 1.71
C HIS A 205 -19.48 12.99 2.61
N ASN A 206 -19.01 14.24 2.63
CA ASN A 206 -17.94 14.70 3.49
C ASN A 206 -16.58 14.02 3.30
N GLU A 207 -16.28 13.52 2.09
CA GLU A 207 -15.00 12.83 1.82
C GLU A 207 -13.78 13.71 2.11
N HIS A 208 -13.92 15.03 1.98
CA HIS A 208 -12.92 16.04 2.35
C HIS A 208 -12.61 16.10 3.86
N LEU A 209 -13.40 15.45 4.71
CA LEU A 209 -13.15 15.29 6.15
C LEU A 209 -12.49 13.95 6.49
N ARG A 210 -12.30 13.05 5.52
CA ARG A 210 -11.78 11.71 5.79
C ARG A 210 -10.35 11.81 6.36
N PRO A 211 -10.11 11.29 7.58
CA PRO A 211 -8.77 11.27 8.14
C PRO A 211 -7.88 10.34 7.30
N GLY A 212 -6.57 10.61 7.28
CA GLY A 212 -5.65 9.82 6.49
C GLY A 212 -4.25 10.39 6.44
N PHE A 213 -3.43 9.78 5.60
CA PHE A 213 -2.04 10.15 5.39
C PHE A 213 -1.68 10.03 3.92
N CYS A 214 -0.65 10.76 3.50
CA CYS A 214 -0.10 10.67 2.16
C CYS A 214 0.90 9.49 2.11
N ARG A 215 0.69 8.55 1.19
CA ARG A 215 1.56 7.39 1.01
C ARG A 215 2.42 7.52 -0.24
N VAL A 216 3.73 7.41 -0.06
CA VAL A 216 4.72 7.36 -1.15
C VAL A 216 5.39 5.98 -1.16
N SER A 217 5.54 5.39 -2.35
CA SER A 217 6.19 4.09 -2.55
C SER A 217 7.33 4.24 -3.53
N LEU A 218 8.54 3.90 -3.11
CA LEU A 218 9.75 4.09 -3.91
C LEU A 218 10.24 2.73 -4.44
N PRO A 219 10.30 2.53 -5.77
CA PRO A 219 10.76 1.27 -6.32
C PRO A 219 12.26 1.06 -6.07
N PHE A 220 12.69 -0.19 -5.89
CA PHE A 220 14.09 -0.51 -5.60
C PHE A 220 15.06 -0.16 -6.75
N PHE A 221 14.54 0.02 -7.96
CA PHE A 221 15.31 0.35 -9.16
C PHE A 221 15.36 1.87 -9.44
N MET A 222 14.80 2.70 -8.55
CA MET A 222 14.92 4.15 -8.61
C MET A 222 16.40 4.56 -8.51
N SER A 223 16.81 5.53 -9.31
CA SER A 223 18.16 6.11 -9.27
C SER A 223 18.33 7.07 -8.09
N GLU A 224 19.57 7.35 -7.71
CA GLU A 224 19.91 8.32 -6.65
C GLU A 224 19.37 9.73 -6.97
N ASN A 225 19.38 10.13 -8.24
CA ASN A 225 18.88 11.44 -8.65
C ASN A 225 17.36 11.54 -8.53
N GLU A 226 16.62 10.49 -8.93
CA GLU A 226 15.16 10.43 -8.76
C GLU A 226 14.80 10.41 -7.28
N LEU A 227 15.55 9.66 -6.46
CA LEU A 227 15.34 9.63 -5.03
C LEU A 227 15.58 11.00 -4.40
N ALA A 228 16.69 11.66 -4.72
CA ALA A 228 17.00 13.00 -4.22
C ALA A 228 15.94 14.02 -4.63
N PHE A 229 15.44 13.95 -5.88
CA PHE A 229 14.35 14.79 -6.35
C PHE A 229 13.07 14.59 -5.52
N VAL A 230 12.67 13.34 -5.28
CA VAL A 230 11.49 13.04 -4.46
C VAL A 230 11.65 13.53 -3.01
N LEU A 231 12.85 13.41 -2.44
CA LEU A 231 13.13 13.89 -1.08
C LEU A 231 13.04 15.42 -0.97
N GLU A 232 13.64 16.16 -1.90
CA GLU A 232 13.53 17.63 -1.92
C GLU A 232 12.10 18.10 -2.21
N ALA A 233 11.35 17.38 -3.06
CA ALA A 233 9.93 17.65 -3.27
C ALA A 233 9.12 17.45 -1.99
N LEU A 234 9.31 16.32 -1.28
CA LEU A 234 8.66 16.08 0.01
C LEU A 234 8.98 17.17 1.03
N LYS A 235 10.24 17.61 1.10
CA LYS A 235 10.66 18.71 1.95
C LYS A 235 9.96 20.01 1.60
N MET A 236 9.93 20.38 0.31
CA MET A 236 9.24 21.59 -0.15
C MET A 236 7.75 21.54 0.20
N VAL A 237 7.07 20.43 -0.06
CA VAL A 237 5.65 20.29 0.29
C VAL A 237 5.45 20.38 1.80
N ALA A 238 6.36 19.81 2.59
CA ALA A 238 6.29 19.86 4.04
C ALA A 238 6.46 21.28 4.61
N THR A 239 7.43 22.06 4.11
CA THR A 239 7.77 23.38 4.66
C THR A 239 6.99 24.53 4.01
N GLU A 240 6.72 24.43 2.71
CA GLU A 240 6.18 25.50 1.87
C GLU A 240 4.83 25.16 1.23
N GLY A 241 4.43 23.88 1.18
CA GLY A 241 3.21 23.44 0.49
C GLY A 241 1.93 24.10 0.99
N TRP A 242 1.87 24.50 2.27
CA TRP A 242 0.72 25.23 2.81
C TRP A 242 0.51 26.62 2.17
N LYS A 243 1.56 27.24 1.61
CA LYS A 243 1.47 28.58 1.00
C LYS A 243 0.65 28.60 -0.28
N ILE A 244 0.61 27.48 -0.99
CA ILE A 244 -0.17 27.32 -2.22
C ILE A 244 -1.57 26.75 -1.96
N LEU A 245 -1.92 26.44 -0.71
CA LEU A 245 -3.26 26.00 -0.33
C LEU A 245 -4.39 26.89 -0.88
N PRO A 246 -4.28 28.25 -0.92
CA PRO A 246 -5.30 29.10 -1.52
C PRO A 246 -5.51 28.94 -3.03
N GLN A 247 -4.60 28.25 -3.73
CA GLN A 247 -4.69 27.98 -5.17
C GLN A 247 -5.48 26.69 -5.47
N TYR A 248 -5.81 25.91 -4.45
CA TYR A 248 -6.54 24.64 -4.58
C TYR A 248 -7.96 24.78 -4.08
N VAL A 249 -8.88 24.06 -4.72
CA VAL A 249 -10.30 24.04 -4.34
C VAL A 249 -10.71 22.60 -4.11
N VAL A 250 -11.10 22.29 -2.87
CA VAL A 250 -11.59 20.96 -2.55
C VAL A 250 -12.97 20.73 -3.16
N ASN A 251 -13.11 19.64 -3.91
CA ASN A 251 -14.40 19.11 -4.29
C ASN A 251 -15.00 18.37 -3.08
N SER A 252 -16.09 18.88 -2.52
CA SER A 252 -16.72 18.35 -1.31
C SER A 252 -17.34 16.96 -1.50
N GLU A 253 -17.69 16.59 -2.73
CA GLU A 253 -18.31 15.30 -3.08
C GLU A 253 -17.27 14.19 -3.28
N THR A 254 -16.09 14.52 -3.79
CA THR A 254 -15.04 13.53 -4.11
C THR A 254 -13.85 13.59 -3.15
N GLY A 255 -13.72 14.65 -2.36
CA GLY A 255 -12.56 14.92 -1.51
C GLY A 255 -11.26 15.19 -2.28
N GLN A 256 -11.35 15.37 -3.60
CA GLN A 256 -10.24 15.75 -4.47
C GLN A 256 -9.94 17.24 -4.30
N TRP A 257 -8.69 17.62 -4.54
CA TRP A 257 -8.18 18.99 -4.40
C TRP A 257 -7.67 19.49 -5.74
#